data_AF-N2IX41-F1
#
_entry.id   AF-N2IX41-F1
#
_cell.length_a   1.000
_cell.length_b   1.000
_cell.length_c   1.000
_cell.angle_alpha   90.00
_cell.angle_beta   90.00
_cell.angle_gamma   90.00
#
_symmetry.space_group_name_H-M   'P 1'
#
loop_
_entity.id
_entity.type
_entity.pdbx_description
1 polymer ?
#
loop_
_entity_poly.entity_id
_entity_poly.type
_entity_poly.pdbx_seq_one_letter_code
_entity_poly.pdbx_strand_id
1 'polypeptide(L)'
;MTLSNSAPAILVVGHGTRSRPGVEEFFRLAEHLKSRFPDRLCTTGFLEFARPTIAEGLNKLIAEGARNITAIPGMLMAAGHAKNDIPSELNEFMAANPEVKITYGVELGVNAKMMRAARDRIEAAEAQFGDGYRRDETLLVVVGRGASDADANSNITKITRFLWEGMGFAWAETCYSGVTKPLVADALPVVHRLGYRNVIVFPYFLFTGRLIDRIYADVDAYAEAHPEVRVVKAGYLNDHPLVIEALVDKLHETEEGTGNMNCQLCHYREQIIGFEDRVGAPQFGHHHHVRGIGTDADHDHHHHHHHGHHHHNHDHGHSHDHALSPAQAAPLKAVQKLTPAD
;
A
#
# COMPACT_ATOMS: atom_id res chain seq x y z
N MET A 1 -1.89 41.45 -14.18
CA MET A 1 -2.95 40.53 -13.73
C MET A 1 -2.28 39.48 -12.87
N THR A 2 -2.51 39.57 -11.56
CA THR A 2 -1.98 38.64 -10.56
C THR A 2 -2.52 37.24 -10.86
N LEU A 3 -1.60 36.28 -10.96
CA LEU A 3 -1.92 34.85 -11.11
C LEU A 3 -2.93 34.48 -10.03
N SER A 4 -4.16 34.14 -10.45
CA SER A 4 -5.12 33.48 -9.58
C SER A 4 -4.41 32.27 -8.98
N ASN A 5 -4.25 32.24 -7.67
CA ASN A 5 -3.66 31.12 -6.95
C ASN A 5 -4.67 29.96 -6.97
N SER A 6 -4.87 29.34 -8.14
CA SER A 6 -5.73 28.17 -8.29
C SER A 6 -5.16 27.04 -7.45
N ALA A 7 -6.01 26.39 -6.65
CA ALA A 7 -5.61 25.24 -5.86
C ALA A 7 -4.90 24.19 -6.73
N PRO A 8 -3.89 23.46 -6.20
CA PRO A 8 -3.17 22.45 -6.98
C PRO A 8 -4.11 21.41 -7.59
N ALA A 9 -3.75 20.83 -8.75
CA ALA A 9 -4.42 19.63 -9.25
C ALA A 9 -4.15 18.44 -8.32
N ILE A 10 -5.02 17.44 -8.31
CA ILE A 10 -4.92 16.25 -7.45
C ILE A 10 -4.56 15.05 -8.30
N LEU A 11 -3.51 14.32 -7.90
CA LEU A 11 -3.20 12.99 -8.39
C LEU A 11 -3.35 11.97 -7.26
N VAL A 12 -4.34 11.08 -7.35
CA VAL A 12 -4.45 9.95 -6.41
C VAL A 12 -3.63 8.78 -6.95
N VAL A 13 -2.61 8.37 -6.20
CA VAL A 13 -1.65 7.35 -6.62
C VAL A 13 -2.02 6.00 -6.02
N GLY A 14 -2.40 5.05 -6.87
CA GLY A 14 -2.65 3.66 -6.48
C GLY A 14 -1.40 2.79 -6.64
N HIS A 15 -1.28 1.75 -5.82
CA HIS A 15 -0.30 0.68 -6.08
C HIS A 15 -0.62 -0.02 -7.40
N GLY A 16 -1.91 -0.30 -7.63
CA GLY A 16 -2.42 -1.05 -8.76
C GLY A 16 -2.43 -2.56 -8.53
N THR A 17 -3.30 -3.23 -9.27
CA THR A 17 -3.60 -4.65 -9.11
C THR A 17 -4.06 -5.23 -10.44
N ARG A 18 -3.87 -6.54 -10.62
CA ARG A 18 -4.40 -7.30 -11.76
C ARG A 18 -5.89 -7.66 -11.58
N SER A 19 -6.47 -7.38 -10.41
CA SER A 19 -7.90 -7.61 -10.16
C SER A 19 -8.72 -6.45 -10.71
N ARG A 20 -9.54 -6.71 -11.74
CA ARG A 20 -10.47 -5.69 -12.28
C ARG A 20 -11.40 -5.11 -11.20
N PRO A 21 -12.07 -5.92 -10.34
CA PRO A 21 -12.84 -5.38 -9.23
C PRO A 21 -12.01 -4.47 -8.32
N GLY A 22 -10.77 -4.86 -7.99
CA GLY A 22 -9.88 -4.04 -7.16
C GLY A 22 -9.52 -2.69 -7.80
N VAL A 23 -9.34 -2.64 -9.12
CA VAL A 23 -9.14 -1.38 -9.86
C VAL A 23 -10.41 -0.52 -9.83
N GLU A 24 -11.59 -1.12 -9.98
CA GLU A 24 -12.87 -0.41 -9.92
C GLU A 24 -13.12 0.20 -8.53
N GLU A 25 -12.78 -0.50 -7.44
CA GLU A 25 -12.91 0.05 -6.08
C GLU A 25 -11.99 1.25 -5.85
N PHE A 26 -10.77 1.18 -6.38
CA PHE A 26 -9.84 2.31 -6.32
C PHE A 26 -10.38 3.52 -7.10
N PHE A 27 -10.99 3.31 -8.27
CA PHE A 27 -11.63 4.40 -9.00
C PHE A 27 -12.84 4.97 -8.25
N ARG A 28 -13.65 4.15 -7.57
CA ARG A 28 -14.74 4.65 -6.71
C ARG A 28 -14.21 5.54 -5.59
N LEU A 29 -13.14 5.11 -4.91
CA LEU A 29 -12.47 5.90 -3.88
C LEU A 29 -11.99 7.26 -4.44
N ALA A 30 -11.38 7.26 -5.63
CA ALA A 30 -10.91 8.47 -6.28
C ALA A 30 -12.06 9.40 -6.73
N GLU A 31 -13.19 8.83 -7.17
CA GLU A 31 -14.37 9.60 -7.57
C GLU A 31 -15.03 10.32 -6.38
N HIS A 32 -15.03 9.70 -5.19
CA HIS A 32 -15.42 10.40 -3.97
C HIS A 32 -14.56 11.62 -3.71
N LEU A 33 -13.24 11.50 -3.91
CA LEU A 33 -12.31 12.62 -3.72
C LEU A 33 -12.56 13.73 -4.76
N LYS A 34 -12.72 13.36 -6.03
CA LYS A 34 -13.07 14.28 -7.11
C LYS A 34 -14.37 15.02 -6.82
N SER A 35 -15.39 14.32 -6.31
CA SER A 35 -16.68 14.91 -5.92
C SER A 35 -16.56 15.93 -4.78
N ARG A 36 -15.57 15.79 -3.89
CA ARG A 36 -15.29 16.78 -2.82
C ARG A 36 -14.59 18.03 -3.34
N PHE A 37 -13.95 17.96 -4.50
CA PHE A 37 -13.16 19.04 -5.08
C PHE A 37 -13.54 19.30 -6.55
N PRO A 38 -14.80 19.67 -6.84
CA PRO A 38 -15.30 19.80 -8.22
C PRO A 38 -14.58 20.87 -9.05
N ASP A 39 -14.00 21.87 -8.39
CA ASP A 39 -13.28 22.98 -9.04
C ASP A 39 -11.79 22.69 -9.27
N ARG A 40 -11.31 21.47 -8.97
CA ARG A 40 -9.92 21.06 -9.11
C ARG A 40 -9.78 19.98 -10.17
N LEU A 41 -8.75 20.09 -11.01
CA LEU A 41 -8.36 18.97 -11.86
C LEU A 41 -7.96 17.79 -10.97
N CYS A 42 -8.57 16.63 -11.18
CA CYS A 42 -8.34 15.45 -10.37
C CYS A 42 -8.29 14.21 -11.26
N THR A 43 -7.22 13.43 -11.13
CA THR A 43 -7.07 12.15 -11.83
C THR A 43 -6.35 11.14 -10.95
N THR A 44 -6.25 9.92 -11.46
CA THR A 44 -5.53 8.82 -10.82
C THR A 44 -4.28 8.43 -11.60
N GLY A 45 -3.37 7.73 -10.95
CA GLY A 45 -2.27 7.00 -11.60
C GLY A 45 -1.87 5.78 -10.78
N PHE A 46 -1.52 4.68 -11.45
CA PHE A 46 -1.06 3.45 -10.81
C PHE A 46 0.46 3.29 -10.97
N LEU A 47 1.06 2.79 -9.90
CA LEU A 47 2.46 2.37 -9.89
C LEU A 47 2.65 1.12 -10.77
N GLU A 48 1.82 0.10 -10.57
CA GLU A 48 1.98 -1.22 -11.18
C GLU A 48 0.65 -1.76 -11.76
N PHE A 49 0.75 -2.69 -12.71
CA PHE A 49 -0.31 -3.59 -13.21
C PHE A 49 -1.52 -2.98 -13.92
N ALA A 50 -1.95 -1.78 -13.54
CA ALA A 50 -3.17 -1.14 -13.99
C ALA A 50 -2.86 0.18 -14.70
N ARG A 51 -3.84 0.64 -15.47
CA ARG A 51 -3.81 1.94 -16.15
C ARG A 51 -4.93 2.84 -15.62
N PRO A 52 -4.76 4.17 -15.66
CA PRO A 52 -3.58 4.90 -16.15
C PRO A 52 -2.36 4.76 -15.21
N THR A 53 -1.15 4.76 -15.77
CA THR A 53 0.10 4.84 -15.02
C THR A 53 0.26 6.23 -14.37
N ILE A 54 1.17 6.38 -13.40
CA ILE A 54 1.47 7.69 -12.78
C ILE A 54 1.85 8.73 -13.85
N ALA A 55 2.71 8.38 -14.80
CA ALA A 55 3.12 9.28 -15.89
C ALA A 55 1.94 9.68 -16.78
N GLU A 56 1.04 8.75 -17.14
CA GLU A 56 -0.16 9.06 -17.92
C GLU A 56 -1.10 10.02 -17.18
N GLY A 57 -1.29 9.79 -15.87
CA GLY A 57 -2.07 10.69 -15.00
C GLY A 57 -1.48 12.10 -14.96
N LEU A 58 -0.17 12.22 -14.76
CA LEU A 58 0.52 13.52 -14.74
C LEU A 58 0.44 14.24 -16.09
N ASN A 59 0.69 13.54 -17.20
CA ASN A 59 0.59 14.10 -18.55
C ASN A 59 -0.81 14.62 -18.85
N LYS A 60 -1.86 13.90 -18.41
CA LYS A 60 -3.24 14.36 -18.53
C LYS A 60 -3.46 15.69 -17.80
N LEU A 61 -3.04 15.78 -16.53
CA LEU A 61 -3.18 17.02 -15.75
C LEU A 61 -2.45 18.21 -16.42
N ILE A 62 -1.26 17.99 -16.98
CA ILE A 62 -0.48 19.02 -17.65
C ILE A 62 -1.14 19.49 -18.94
N ALA A 63 -1.69 18.56 -19.72
CA ALA A 63 -2.46 18.86 -20.93
C ALA A 63 -3.72 19.69 -20.63
N GLU A 64 -4.31 19.49 -19.45
CA GLU A 64 -5.44 20.28 -18.93
C GLU A 64 -4.99 21.61 -18.27
N GLY A 65 -3.69 21.92 -18.26
CA GLY A 65 -3.14 23.19 -17.80
C GLY A 65 -2.56 23.18 -16.37
N ALA A 66 -2.54 22.05 -15.68
CA ALA A 66 -1.96 21.96 -14.34
C ALA A 66 -0.44 22.20 -14.38
N ARG A 67 0.06 22.99 -13.42
CA ARG A 67 1.50 23.17 -13.16
C ARG A 67 1.89 22.94 -11.71
N ASN A 68 0.92 23.04 -10.79
CA ASN A 68 1.07 22.65 -9.39
C ASN A 68 0.18 21.43 -9.15
N ILE A 69 0.75 20.32 -8.69
CA ILE A 69 0.05 19.05 -8.49
C ILE A 69 0.34 18.55 -7.08
N THR A 70 -0.70 18.19 -6.33
CA THR A 70 -0.59 17.45 -5.08
C THR A 70 -0.83 15.97 -5.37
N ALA A 71 0.19 15.14 -5.23
CA ALA A 71 0.10 13.70 -5.38
C ALA A 71 -0.09 13.04 -4.01
N ILE A 72 -1.18 12.30 -3.82
CA ILE A 72 -1.45 11.59 -2.56
C ILE A 72 -1.48 10.08 -2.78
N PRO A 73 -0.78 9.28 -1.95
CA PRO A 73 -0.81 7.84 -2.07
C PRO A 73 -2.12 7.28 -1.48
N GLY A 74 -2.91 6.60 -2.32
CA GLY A 74 -4.06 5.77 -1.91
C GLY A 74 -3.61 4.46 -1.26
N MET A 75 -2.79 4.56 -0.21
CA MET A 75 -2.12 3.44 0.45
C MET A 75 -2.31 3.50 1.96
N LEU A 76 -2.32 2.33 2.61
CA LEU A 76 -2.50 2.23 4.06
C LEU A 76 -1.23 2.52 4.85
N MET A 77 -0.10 1.95 4.44
CA MET A 77 1.16 1.98 5.20
C MET A 77 2.33 2.35 4.29
N ALA A 78 3.28 3.12 4.82
CA ALA A 78 4.51 3.44 4.13
C ALA A 78 5.52 2.28 4.20
N ALA A 79 5.68 1.60 3.07
CA ALA A 79 6.79 0.68 2.80
C ALA A 79 7.55 1.14 1.56
N GLY A 80 8.29 0.24 0.89
CA GLY A 80 9.10 0.55 -0.30
C GLY A 80 8.38 1.42 -1.35
N HIS A 81 7.16 1.07 -1.74
CA HIS A 81 6.45 1.85 -2.77
C HIS A 81 6.21 3.32 -2.41
N ALA A 82 5.76 3.59 -1.18
CA ALA A 82 5.49 4.94 -0.73
C ALA A 82 6.78 5.71 -0.36
N LYS A 83 7.79 5.01 0.17
CA LYS A 83 9.05 5.61 0.63
C LYS A 83 10.11 5.76 -0.47
N ASN A 84 9.99 5.02 -1.57
CA ASN A 84 11.02 4.89 -2.59
C ASN A 84 10.45 4.99 -4.01
N ASP A 85 9.61 4.04 -4.43
CA ASP A 85 9.27 3.91 -5.86
C ASP A 85 8.44 5.09 -6.41
N ILE A 86 7.40 5.52 -5.68
CA ILE A 86 6.59 6.69 -6.08
C ILE A 86 7.43 7.97 -6.05
N PRO A 87 8.15 8.29 -4.95
CA PRO A 87 9.06 9.44 -4.95
C PRO A 87 10.04 9.45 -6.12
N SER A 88 10.65 8.31 -6.47
CA SER A 88 11.52 8.19 -7.63
C SER A 88 10.80 8.56 -8.93
N GLU A 89 9.61 8.00 -9.20
CA GLU A 89 8.85 8.34 -10.41
C GLU A 89 8.48 9.82 -10.50
N LEU A 90 8.03 10.41 -9.39
CA LEU A 90 7.63 11.81 -9.35
C LEU A 90 8.84 12.73 -9.56
N ASN A 91 9.99 12.39 -8.97
CA ASN A 91 11.23 13.14 -9.14
C ASN A 91 11.78 13.05 -10.57
N GLU A 92 11.76 11.86 -11.18
CA GLU A 92 12.12 11.66 -12.59
C GLU A 92 11.20 12.49 -13.50
N PHE A 93 9.89 12.46 -13.22
CA PHE A 93 8.92 13.22 -13.99
C PHE A 93 9.15 14.74 -13.87
N MET A 94 9.39 15.27 -12.67
CA MET A 94 9.71 16.69 -12.46
C MET A 94 11.03 17.09 -13.12
N ALA A 95 12.05 16.22 -13.11
CA ALA A 95 13.31 16.49 -13.79
C ALA A 95 13.14 16.64 -15.31
N ALA A 96 12.20 15.88 -15.90
CA ALA A 96 11.85 15.98 -17.31
C ALA A 96 10.90 17.16 -17.64
N ASN A 97 10.22 17.75 -16.64
CA ASN A 97 9.23 18.82 -16.79
C ASN A 97 9.47 19.94 -15.77
N PRO A 98 10.50 20.80 -15.96
CA PRO A 98 10.93 21.78 -14.95
C PRO A 98 9.90 22.83 -14.56
N GLU A 99 8.86 23.03 -15.39
CA GLU A 99 7.75 23.94 -15.13
C GLU A 99 6.66 23.35 -14.21
N VAL A 100 6.75 22.05 -13.89
CA VAL A 100 5.78 21.33 -13.08
C VAL A 100 6.33 21.15 -11.67
N LYS A 101 5.55 21.59 -10.68
CA LYS A 101 5.80 21.32 -9.27
C LYS A 101 4.86 20.24 -8.78
N ILE A 102 5.42 19.15 -8.25
CA ILE A 102 4.65 18.09 -7.60
C ILE A 102 4.99 18.08 -6.11
N THR A 103 3.97 18.14 -5.27
CA THR A 103 4.08 17.92 -3.83
C THR A 103 3.50 16.56 -3.50
N TYR A 104 4.33 15.67 -2.94
CA TYR A 104 3.94 14.31 -2.60
C TYR A 104 3.54 14.23 -1.13
N GLY A 105 2.34 13.70 -0.88
CA GLY A 105 1.76 13.52 0.43
C GLY A 105 2.12 12.21 1.10
N VAL A 106 1.67 12.08 2.35
CA VAL A 106 1.85 10.87 3.16
C VAL A 106 0.67 9.91 3.00
N GLU A 107 0.90 8.64 3.27
CA GLU A 107 -0.11 7.59 3.32
C GLU A 107 -1.14 7.79 4.43
N LEU A 108 -2.21 6.98 4.42
CA LEU A 108 -3.26 7.02 5.44
C LEU A 108 -2.73 6.74 6.86
N GLY A 109 -1.82 5.79 6.98
CA GLY A 109 -1.09 5.46 8.20
C GLY A 109 -1.99 5.01 9.36
N VAL A 110 -1.47 5.17 10.58
CA VAL A 110 -2.23 4.95 11.82
C VAL A 110 -3.00 6.21 12.13
N ASN A 111 -4.29 6.20 11.79
CA ASN A 111 -5.16 7.38 11.85
C ASN A 111 -6.47 7.06 12.58
N ALA A 112 -6.95 7.99 13.41
CA ALA A 112 -8.15 7.80 14.23
C ALA A 112 -9.43 7.57 13.39
N LYS A 113 -9.57 8.22 12.23
CA LYS A 113 -10.69 8.00 11.29
C LYS A 113 -10.63 6.58 10.70
N MET A 114 -9.43 6.09 10.40
CA MET A 114 -9.22 4.72 9.94
C MET A 114 -9.56 3.69 11.04
N MET A 115 -9.22 3.98 12.30
CA MET A 115 -9.57 3.11 13.43
C MET A 115 -11.08 3.04 13.62
N ARG A 116 -11.78 4.17 13.48
CA ARG A 116 -13.24 4.20 13.52
C ARG A 116 -13.87 3.45 12.35
N ALA A 117 -13.34 3.59 11.13
CA ALA A 117 -13.79 2.80 9.98
C ALA A 117 -13.62 1.29 10.23
N ALA A 118 -12.47 0.88 10.77
CA ALA A 118 -12.21 -0.52 11.14
C ALA A 118 -13.20 -1.02 12.19
N ARG A 119 -13.43 -0.24 13.26
CA ARG A 119 -14.43 -0.55 14.28
C ARG A 119 -15.81 -0.77 13.65
N ASP A 120 -16.26 0.14 12.78
CA ASP A 120 -17.58 0.05 12.16
C ASP A 120 -17.71 -1.21 11.27
N ARG A 121 -16.63 -1.63 10.59
CA ARG A 121 -16.58 -2.90 9.84
C ARG A 121 -16.65 -4.14 10.73
N ILE A 122 -15.97 -4.10 11.88
CA ILE A 122 -15.99 -5.17 12.87
C ILE A 122 -17.38 -5.27 13.52
N GLU A 123 -17.98 -4.15 13.91
CA GLU A 123 -19.33 -4.08 14.49
C GLU A 123 -20.40 -4.63 13.55
N ALA A 124 -20.30 -4.33 12.26
CA ALA A 124 -21.18 -4.95 11.25
C ALA A 124 -21.03 -6.48 11.18
N ALA A 125 -19.83 -7.00 11.45
CA ALA A 125 -19.56 -8.44 11.50
C ALA A 125 -20.10 -9.07 12.79
N GLU A 126 -19.99 -8.38 13.93
CA GLU A 126 -20.49 -8.85 15.23
C GLU A 126 -21.99 -9.19 15.22
N ALA A 127 -22.78 -8.45 14.43
CA ALA A 127 -24.21 -8.70 14.25
C ALA A 127 -24.53 -10.13 13.75
N GLN A 128 -23.58 -10.82 13.13
CA GLN A 128 -23.74 -12.20 12.66
C GLN A 128 -23.72 -13.24 13.80
N PHE A 129 -23.22 -12.89 14.99
CA PHE A 129 -23.24 -13.79 16.14
C PHE A 129 -24.60 -13.84 16.85
N GLY A 130 -25.48 -12.87 16.63
CA GLY A 130 -26.81 -12.80 17.26
C GLY A 130 -26.76 -12.55 18.77
N ASP A 131 -27.88 -12.84 19.43
CA ASP A 131 -28.07 -12.56 20.86
C ASP A 131 -27.07 -13.29 21.76
N GLY A 132 -26.64 -12.61 22.83
CA GLY A 132 -25.68 -13.16 23.79
C GLY A 132 -24.21 -13.13 23.34
N TYR A 133 -23.92 -12.58 22.16
CA TYR A 133 -22.55 -12.28 21.73
C TYR A 133 -21.85 -11.33 22.72
N ARG A 134 -20.59 -11.64 23.05
CA ARG A 134 -19.75 -10.80 23.90
C ARG A 134 -18.32 -10.72 23.37
N ARG A 135 -17.79 -9.49 23.28
CA ARG A 135 -16.41 -9.24 22.84
C ARG A 135 -15.37 -9.82 23.80
N ASP A 136 -15.65 -9.80 25.10
CA ASP A 136 -14.75 -10.30 26.15
C ASP A 136 -14.64 -11.84 26.21
N GLU A 137 -15.32 -12.54 25.30
CA GLU A 137 -15.19 -13.98 25.04
C GLU A 137 -14.75 -14.28 23.58
N THR A 138 -14.38 -13.24 22.82
CA THR A 138 -14.12 -13.31 21.38
C THR A 138 -12.67 -12.98 21.03
N LEU A 139 -12.09 -13.75 20.12
CA LEU A 139 -10.80 -13.49 19.50
C LEU A 139 -10.95 -12.63 18.25
N LEU A 140 -10.20 -11.53 18.17
CA LEU A 140 -10.08 -10.71 16.96
C LEU A 140 -8.77 -11.03 16.21
N VAL A 141 -8.85 -11.38 14.93
CA VAL A 141 -7.68 -11.55 14.06
C VAL A 141 -7.66 -10.40 13.05
N VAL A 142 -6.66 -9.54 13.13
CA VAL A 142 -6.48 -8.42 12.19
C VAL A 142 -5.42 -8.82 11.16
N VAL A 143 -5.83 -8.78 9.88
CA VAL A 143 -4.99 -9.22 8.78
C VAL A 143 -4.47 -8.02 8.00
N GLY A 144 -3.15 -7.81 8.01
CA GLY A 144 -2.48 -6.84 7.14
C GLY A 144 -2.01 -7.44 5.82
N ARG A 145 -1.60 -6.62 4.85
CA ARG A 145 -0.92 -7.14 3.64
C ARG A 145 0.40 -7.82 3.98
N GLY A 146 1.18 -7.17 4.84
CA GLY A 146 2.58 -7.46 5.15
C GLY A 146 3.53 -6.74 4.19
N ALA A 147 4.70 -6.36 4.70
CA ALA A 147 5.75 -5.65 3.97
C ALA A 147 7.14 -6.17 4.37
N SER A 148 8.14 -5.88 3.55
CA SER A 148 9.56 -6.05 3.90
C SER A 148 10.07 -4.95 4.85
N ASP A 149 9.21 -3.99 5.18
CA ASP A 149 9.48 -2.86 6.07
C ASP A 149 8.85 -3.14 7.44
N ALA A 150 9.69 -3.22 8.47
CA ALA A 150 9.25 -3.54 9.82
C ALA A 150 8.38 -2.43 10.46
N ASP A 151 8.59 -1.16 10.08
CA ASP A 151 7.78 -0.03 10.58
C ASP A 151 6.34 -0.16 10.06
N ALA A 152 6.17 -0.48 8.78
CA ALA A 152 4.86 -0.75 8.18
C ALA A 152 4.13 -1.92 8.86
N ASN A 153 4.86 -3.01 9.15
CA ASN A 153 4.29 -4.17 9.85
C ASN A 153 3.91 -3.82 11.30
N SER A 154 4.77 -3.08 12.01
CA SER A 154 4.52 -2.64 13.38
C SER A 154 3.27 -1.79 13.51
N ASN A 155 2.94 -0.99 12.47
CA ASN A 155 1.74 -0.19 12.45
C ASN A 155 0.47 -1.06 12.37
N ILE A 156 0.49 -2.20 11.67
CA ILE A 156 -0.64 -3.15 11.73
C ILE A 156 -0.79 -3.72 13.14
N THR A 157 0.31 -4.13 13.78
CA THR A 157 0.27 -4.61 15.17
C THR A 157 -0.27 -3.55 16.13
N LYS A 158 0.15 -2.29 15.95
CA LYS A 158 -0.36 -1.14 16.71
C LYS A 158 -1.86 -0.98 16.53
N ILE A 159 -2.35 -1.04 15.29
CA ILE A 159 -3.78 -1.00 14.96
C ILE A 159 -4.53 -2.13 15.66
N THR A 160 -4.01 -3.36 15.61
CA THR A 160 -4.59 -4.51 16.31
C THR A 160 -4.71 -4.26 17.81
N ARG A 161 -3.70 -3.65 18.45
CA ARG A 161 -3.78 -3.30 19.88
C ARG A 161 -4.88 -2.28 20.17
N PHE A 162 -5.00 -1.22 19.36
CA PHE A 162 -6.06 -0.23 19.52
C PHE A 162 -7.46 -0.84 19.34
N LEU A 163 -7.64 -1.71 18.35
CA LEU A 163 -8.92 -2.38 18.12
C LEU A 163 -9.23 -3.39 19.24
N TRP A 164 -8.23 -4.14 19.70
CA TRP A 164 -8.39 -5.09 20.78
C TRP A 164 -8.80 -4.41 22.09
N GLU A 165 -7.92 -3.57 22.64
CA GLU A 165 -8.12 -2.94 23.94
C GLU A 165 -9.28 -1.94 23.89
N GLY A 166 -9.37 -1.18 22.80
CA GLY A 166 -10.37 -0.14 22.63
C GLY A 166 -11.78 -0.67 22.42
N MET A 167 -11.95 -1.86 21.84
CA MET A 167 -13.27 -2.47 21.64
C MET A 167 -13.65 -3.48 22.73
N GLY A 168 -12.67 -3.96 23.52
CA GLY A 168 -12.90 -4.89 24.63
C GLY A 168 -12.91 -6.37 24.22
N PHE A 169 -12.11 -6.75 23.21
CA PHE A 169 -11.96 -8.16 22.85
C PHE A 169 -11.20 -8.95 23.92
N ALA A 170 -11.48 -10.25 24.03
CA ALA A 170 -10.78 -11.14 24.95
C ALA A 170 -9.30 -11.28 24.59
N TRP A 171 -9.03 -11.45 23.29
CA TRP A 171 -7.70 -11.50 22.72
C TRP A 171 -7.71 -10.92 21.30
N ALA A 172 -6.54 -10.52 20.82
CA ALA A 172 -6.35 -10.29 19.40
C ALA A 172 -4.99 -10.71 18.89
N GLU A 173 -4.94 -11.11 17.62
CA GLU A 173 -3.73 -11.50 16.92
C GLU A 173 -3.55 -10.71 15.63
N THR A 174 -2.30 -10.37 15.31
CA THR A 174 -1.94 -9.77 14.03
C THR A 174 -1.35 -10.85 13.12
N CYS A 175 -1.88 -10.97 11.91
CA CYS A 175 -1.27 -11.80 10.88
C CYS A 175 -1.30 -11.10 9.52
N TYR A 176 -0.73 -11.76 8.51
CA TYR A 176 -0.50 -11.14 7.22
C TYR A 176 -0.96 -12.03 6.06
N SER A 177 -1.33 -11.39 4.95
CA SER A 177 -1.67 -12.09 3.70
C SER A 177 -0.44 -12.59 2.91
N GLY A 178 0.74 -12.02 3.19
CA GLY A 178 1.98 -12.32 2.49
C GLY A 178 3.15 -11.44 2.95
N VAL A 179 4.31 -11.63 2.30
CA VAL A 179 5.59 -10.91 2.50
C VAL A 179 6.25 -11.13 3.86
N THR A 180 5.50 -10.99 4.95
CA THR A 180 5.95 -11.21 6.32
C THR A 180 5.07 -12.24 7.03
N LYS A 181 5.46 -12.64 8.23
CA LYS A 181 4.86 -13.71 9.02
C LYS A 181 4.28 -13.18 10.34
N PRO A 182 3.33 -13.91 10.96
CA PRO A 182 2.71 -15.16 10.49
C PRO A 182 1.68 -14.92 9.37
N LEU A 183 1.53 -15.89 8.45
CA LEU A 183 0.46 -15.85 7.46
C LEU A 183 -0.88 -16.25 8.08
N VAL A 184 -2.02 -15.93 7.45
CA VAL A 184 -3.36 -16.30 7.97
C VAL A 184 -3.47 -17.80 8.24
N ALA A 185 -3.09 -18.64 7.27
CA ALA A 185 -3.09 -20.10 7.40
C ALA A 185 -2.16 -20.62 8.51
N ASP A 186 -1.10 -19.88 8.87
CA ASP A 186 -0.20 -20.25 9.96
C ASP A 186 -0.72 -19.75 11.32
N ALA A 187 -1.32 -18.57 11.34
CA ALA A 187 -1.76 -17.89 12.56
C ALA A 187 -3.01 -18.54 13.16
N LEU A 188 -4.01 -18.88 12.35
CA LEU A 188 -5.28 -19.44 12.82
C LEU A 188 -5.09 -20.73 13.67
N PRO A 189 -4.29 -21.73 13.25
CA PRO A 189 -4.01 -22.91 14.07
C PRO A 189 -3.28 -22.60 15.39
N VAL A 190 -2.46 -21.55 15.43
CA VAL A 190 -1.75 -21.14 16.65
C VAL A 190 -2.72 -20.53 17.64
N VAL A 191 -3.52 -19.55 17.21
CA VAL A 191 -4.48 -18.87 18.09
C VAL A 191 -5.67 -19.74 18.47
N HIS A 192 -5.99 -20.75 17.67
CA HIS A 192 -6.97 -21.78 18.02
C HIS A 192 -6.67 -22.44 19.37
N ARG A 193 -5.38 -22.64 19.68
CA ARG A 193 -4.94 -23.25 20.95
C ARG A 193 -5.27 -22.42 22.19
N LEU A 194 -5.64 -21.14 22.01
CA LEU A 194 -6.10 -20.28 23.09
C LEU A 194 -7.54 -20.60 23.53
N GLY A 195 -8.29 -21.40 22.77
CA GLY A 195 -9.57 -21.96 23.17
C GLY A 195 -10.80 -21.06 22.95
N TYR A 196 -10.67 -19.92 22.29
CA TYR A 196 -11.80 -19.04 21.96
C TYR A 196 -12.78 -19.71 21.01
N ARG A 197 -14.08 -19.59 21.30
CA ARG A 197 -15.17 -20.18 20.50
C ARG A 197 -15.80 -19.21 19.51
N ASN A 198 -15.57 -17.91 19.67
CA ASN A 198 -15.97 -16.88 18.72
C ASN A 198 -14.69 -16.24 18.15
N VAL A 199 -14.58 -16.18 16.83
CA VAL A 199 -13.44 -15.57 16.13
C VAL A 199 -13.95 -14.61 15.07
N ILE A 200 -13.45 -13.37 15.08
CA ILE A 200 -13.65 -12.42 13.99
C ILE A 200 -12.34 -12.27 13.22
N VAL A 201 -12.38 -12.44 11.91
CA VAL A 201 -11.23 -12.17 11.04
C VAL A 201 -11.51 -10.90 10.23
N PHE A 202 -10.69 -9.87 10.46
CA PHE A 202 -10.84 -8.56 9.86
C PHE A 202 -9.65 -8.23 8.95
N PRO A 203 -9.84 -8.21 7.62
CA PRO A 203 -8.83 -7.73 6.70
C PRO A 203 -8.73 -6.20 6.72
N TYR A 204 -7.60 -5.68 7.21
CA TYR A 204 -7.28 -4.25 7.17
C TYR A 204 -6.75 -3.85 5.78
N PHE A 205 -7.66 -3.79 4.81
CA PHE A 205 -7.37 -3.54 3.39
C PHE A 205 -8.29 -2.47 2.83
N LEU A 206 -7.81 -1.69 1.87
CA LEU A 206 -8.64 -0.74 1.13
C LEU A 206 -9.48 -1.43 0.06
N PHE A 207 -8.93 -2.41 -0.66
CA PHE A 207 -9.59 -2.94 -1.86
C PHE A 207 -9.62 -4.46 -1.85
N THR A 208 -10.59 -5.00 -2.56
CA THR A 208 -10.73 -6.41 -2.88
C THR A 208 -9.65 -6.91 -3.84
N GLY A 209 -9.68 -8.22 -4.09
CA GLY A 209 -8.86 -8.91 -5.07
C GLY A 209 -8.26 -10.18 -4.48
N ARG A 210 -7.31 -10.76 -5.22
CA ARG A 210 -6.75 -12.10 -4.93
C ARG A 210 -6.23 -12.30 -3.50
N LEU A 211 -5.78 -11.23 -2.84
CA LEU A 211 -5.33 -11.32 -1.45
C LEU A 211 -6.49 -11.46 -0.47
N ILE A 212 -7.56 -10.68 -0.64
CA ILE A 212 -8.79 -10.85 0.15
C ILE A 212 -9.40 -12.23 -0.11
N ASP A 213 -9.46 -12.65 -1.37
CA ASP A 213 -9.98 -13.98 -1.75
C ASP A 213 -9.22 -15.10 -1.04
N ARG A 214 -7.88 -15.00 -0.97
CA ARG A 214 -7.04 -15.96 -0.26
C ARG A 214 -7.27 -15.93 1.25
N ILE A 215 -7.34 -14.74 1.86
CA ILE A 215 -7.62 -14.61 3.30
C ILE A 215 -8.93 -15.32 3.63
N TYR A 216 -9.99 -15.08 2.86
CA TYR A 216 -11.28 -15.72 3.11
C TYR A 216 -11.26 -17.22 2.84
N ALA A 217 -10.53 -17.70 1.83
CA ALA A 217 -10.34 -19.13 1.61
C ALA A 217 -9.61 -19.81 2.78
N ASP A 218 -8.55 -19.20 3.32
CA ASP A 218 -7.84 -19.72 4.49
C ASP A 218 -8.75 -19.75 5.73
N VAL A 219 -9.59 -18.73 5.91
CA VAL A 219 -10.58 -18.65 7.00
C VAL A 219 -11.67 -19.71 6.85
N ASP A 220 -12.16 -19.93 5.63
CA ASP A 220 -13.18 -20.95 5.34
C ASP A 220 -12.64 -22.36 5.59
N ALA A 221 -11.40 -22.64 5.18
CA ALA A 221 -10.73 -23.91 5.46
C ALA A 221 -10.54 -24.14 6.97
N TYR A 222 -10.19 -23.10 7.73
CA TYR A 222 -10.12 -23.16 9.19
C TYR A 222 -11.49 -23.42 9.83
N ALA A 223 -12.54 -22.75 9.38
CA ALA A 223 -13.89 -22.95 9.90
C ALA A 223 -14.44 -24.36 9.60
N GLU A 224 -14.13 -24.92 8.43
CA GLU A 224 -14.49 -26.30 8.06
C GLU A 224 -13.76 -27.33 8.95
N ALA A 225 -12.49 -27.09 9.27
CA ALA A 225 -11.71 -27.96 10.14
C ALA A 225 -12.11 -27.87 11.63
N HIS A 226 -12.75 -26.78 12.05
CA HIS A 226 -13.09 -26.48 13.45
C HIS A 226 -14.55 -26.06 13.62
N PRO A 227 -15.52 -26.98 13.38
CA PRO A 227 -16.96 -26.67 13.42
C PRO A 227 -17.47 -26.25 14.80
N GLU A 228 -16.69 -26.49 15.87
CA GLU A 228 -16.97 -26.01 17.22
C GLU A 228 -16.69 -24.51 17.43
N VAL A 229 -16.00 -23.87 16.47
CA VAL A 229 -15.66 -22.45 16.51
C VAL A 229 -16.57 -21.67 15.55
N ARG A 230 -17.20 -20.62 16.06
CA ARG A 230 -17.98 -19.68 15.26
C ARG A 230 -17.03 -18.63 14.68
N VAL A 231 -16.76 -18.72 13.39
CA VAL A 231 -15.85 -17.82 12.68
C VAL A 231 -16.63 -16.85 11.80
N VAL A 232 -16.38 -15.55 11.96
CA VAL A 232 -17.03 -14.50 11.17
C VAL A 232 -15.98 -13.68 10.43
N LYS A 233 -16.19 -13.50 9.13
CA LYS A 233 -15.37 -12.66 8.25
C LYS A 233 -15.93 -11.23 8.26
N ALA A 234 -15.17 -10.28 8.78
CA ALA A 234 -15.54 -8.87 8.68
C ALA A 234 -15.24 -8.32 7.28
N GLY A 235 -16.02 -7.33 6.85
CA GLY A 235 -15.73 -6.58 5.63
C GLY A 235 -14.43 -5.78 5.77
N TYR A 236 -13.70 -5.59 4.67
CA TYR A 236 -12.53 -4.70 4.63
C TYR A 236 -12.96 -3.22 4.53
N LEU A 237 -11.99 -2.29 4.54
CA LEU A 237 -12.27 -0.86 4.71
C LEU A 237 -13.05 -0.26 3.52
N ASN A 238 -12.64 -0.56 2.27
CA ASN A 238 -13.25 -0.01 1.05
C ASN A 238 -13.38 1.52 1.07
N ASP A 239 -14.35 2.05 0.35
CA ASP A 239 -14.80 3.43 0.29
C ASP A 239 -15.55 3.92 1.53
N HIS A 240 -15.28 3.35 2.71
CA HIS A 240 -15.93 3.78 3.95
C HIS A 240 -15.79 5.32 4.12
N PRO A 241 -16.85 6.06 4.51
CA PRO A 241 -16.80 7.53 4.53
C PRO A 241 -15.61 8.10 5.31
N LEU A 242 -15.25 7.48 6.44
CA LEU A 242 -14.08 7.90 7.23
C LEU A 242 -12.72 7.63 6.57
N VAL A 243 -12.64 6.69 5.62
CA VAL A 243 -11.45 6.50 4.77
C VAL A 243 -11.31 7.67 3.79
N ILE A 244 -12.42 8.11 3.19
CA ILE A 244 -12.45 9.31 2.34
C ILE A 244 -12.03 10.53 3.15
N GLU A 245 -12.60 10.73 4.34
CA GLU A 245 -12.22 11.85 5.22
C GLU A 245 -10.74 11.80 5.63
N ALA A 246 -10.17 10.61 5.81
CA ALA A 246 -8.75 10.47 6.10
C ALA A 246 -7.87 10.84 4.89
N LEU A 247 -8.27 10.48 3.66
CA LEU A 247 -7.58 10.93 2.44
C LEU A 247 -7.67 12.43 2.23
N VAL A 248 -8.82 13.03 2.53
CA VAL A 248 -9.02 14.49 2.49
C VAL A 248 -8.11 15.17 3.51
N ASP A 249 -7.99 14.65 4.73
CA ASP A 249 -7.01 15.17 5.69
C ASP A 249 -5.59 15.10 5.13
N LYS A 250 -5.19 13.96 4.53
CA LYS A 250 -3.85 13.82 3.94
C LYS A 250 -3.58 14.79 2.81
N LEU A 251 -4.59 15.09 2.00
CA LEU A 251 -4.50 16.11 0.97
C LEU A 251 -4.23 17.50 1.60
N HIS A 252 -5.02 17.90 2.60
CA HIS A 252 -4.85 19.19 3.27
C HIS A 252 -3.51 19.28 4.02
N GLU A 253 -3.12 18.25 4.78
CA GLU A 253 -1.82 18.17 5.46
C GLU A 253 -0.65 18.34 4.47
N THR A 254 -0.78 17.78 3.27
CA THR A 254 0.24 17.91 2.23
C THR A 254 0.34 19.34 1.69
N GLU A 255 -0.80 20.00 1.49
CA GLU A 255 -0.87 21.38 0.98
C GLU A 255 -0.43 22.42 2.02
N GLU A 256 -0.68 22.14 3.29
CA GLU A 256 -0.25 22.96 4.43
C GLU A 256 1.23 22.71 4.81
N GLY A 257 1.85 21.65 4.26
CA GLY A 257 3.23 21.27 4.59
C GLY A 257 3.38 20.62 5.96
N THR A 258 2.32 20.04 6.51
CA THR A 258 2.29 19.37 7.82
C THR A 258 2.32 17.84 7.71
N GLY A 259 2.20 17.29 6.49
CA GLY A 259 2.31 15.87 6.17
C GLY A 259 3.73 15.33 6.36
N ASN A 260 4.14 15.14 7.61
CA ASN A 260 5.46 14.63 7.96
C ASN A 260 5.50 13.09 7.92
N MET A 261 6.41 12.54 7.11
CA MET A 261 6.73 11.11 7.13
C MET A 261 7.47 10.74 8.42
N ASN A 262 7.29 9.49 8.90
CA ASN A 262 8.07 8.96 10.03
C ASN A 262 9.54 8.74 9.63
N CYS A 263 10.33 9.81 9.67
CA CYS A 263 11.76 9.74 9.38
C CYS A 263 12.60 9.15 10.53
N GLN A 264 12.04 9.04 11.74
CA GLN A 264 12.79 8.58 12.93
C GLN A 264 13.12 7.09 12.88
N LEU A 265 12.29 6.28 12.23
CA LEU A 265 12.48 4.84 12.06
C LEU A 265 12.60 4.44 10.59
N CYS A 266 12.90 5.40 9.72
CA CYS A 266 13.06 5.12 8.30
C CYS A 266 14.44 4.50 8.05
N HIS A 267 14.48 3.23 7.60
CA HIS A 267 15.74 2.53 7.31
C HIS A 267 16.60 3.17 6.20
N TYR A 268 16.05 4.13 5.45
CA TYR A 268 16.82 4.90 4.46
C TYR A 268 17.53 6.12 5.07
N ARG A 269 17.16 6.52 6.30
CA ARG A 269 17.65 7.74 6.95
C ARG A 269 18.38 7.48 8.27
N GLU A 270 18.07 6.39 8.93
CA GLU A 270 18.62 6.04 10.25
C GLU A 270 19.05 4.58 10.27
N GLN A 271 20.07 4.26 11.08
CA GLN A 271 20.54 2.90 11.28
C GLN A 271 19.53 2.12 12.13
N ILE A 272 18.66 1.38 11.45
CA ILE A 272 17.65 0.54 12.09
C ILE A 272 18.09 -0.91 12.02
N ILE A 273 17.80 -1.66 13.08
CA ILE A 273 18.18 -3.07 13.25
C ILE A 273 17.82 -3.91 12.00
N GLY A 274 18.83 -4.57 11.42
CA GLY A 274 18.68 -5.45 10.26
C GLY A 274 18.57 -4.73 8.91
N PHE A 275 18.74 -3.41 8.87
CA PHE A 275 18.74 -2.59 7.65
C PHE A 275 19.84 -1.53 7.66
N GLU A 276 20.92 -1.76 8.40
CA GLU A 276 22.03 -0.82 8.58
C GLU A 276 22.71 -0.46 7.24
N ASP A 277 22.66 -1.36 6.26
CA ASP A 277 23.19 -1.21 4.91
C ASP A 277 22.33 -0.31 4.00
N ARG A 278 21.11 0.04 4.41
CA ARG A 278 20.17 0.83 3.61
C ARG A 278 20.25 2.33 3.85
N VAL A 279 21.00 2.77 4.87
CA VAL A 279 21.10 4.20 5.20
C VAL A 279 21.79 4.96 4.09
N GLY A 280 21.12 5.99 3.57
CA GLY A 280 21.62 6.79 2.46
C GLY A 280 21.58 6.09 1.10
N ALA A 281 20.96 4.90 0.99
CA ALA A 281 20.75 4.26 -0.30
C ALA A 281 19.95 5.20 -1.22
N PRO A 282 20.36 5.36 -2.49
CA PRO A 282 19.62 6.18 -3.44
C PRO A 282 18.23 5.60 -3.66
N GLN A 283 17.24 6.45 -3.97
CA GLN A 283 15.92 5.97 -4.34
C GLN A 283 15.91 5.51 -5.80
N PHE A 284 15.40 4.31 -6.07
CA PHE A 284 15.30 3.75 -7.42
C PHE A 284 14.00 2.97 -7.59
N GLY A 285 13.28 3.17 -8.70
CA GLY A 285 12.05 2.43 -8.97
C GLY A 285 12.35 0.95 -9.22
N HIS A 286 11.69 0.06 -8.49
CA HIS A 286 11.83 -1.40 -8.70
C HIS A 286 10.77 -1.98 -9.65
N HIS A 287 9.78 -1.17 -10.00
CA HIS A 287 8.52 -1.61 -10.58
C HIS A 287 8.41 -1.41 -12.09
N HIS A 288 9.43 -0.83 -12.74
CA HIS A 288 9.38 -0.47 -14.17
C HIS A 288 8.94 -1.63 -15.08
N HIS A 289 9.30 -2.86 -14.72
CA HIS A 289 9.01 -4.07 -15.49
C HIS A 289 7.53 -4.54 -15.43
N VAL A 290 6.69 -3.94 -14.59
CA VAL A 290 5.26 -4.31 -14.44
C VAL A 290 4.29 -3.13 -14.60
N ARG A 291 4.77 -1.97 -15.05
CA ARG A 291 3.95 -0.76 -15.24
C ARG A 291 2.88 -0.98 -16.31
N GLY A 292 1.61 -0.88 -15.92
CA GLY A 292 0.48 -1.00 -16.84
C GLY A 292 0.26 -2.41 -17.43
N ILE A 293 0.99 -3.42 -16.97
CA ILE A 293 0.89 -4.82 -17.46
C ILE A 293 -0.06 -5.60 -16.55
N GLY A 294 -1.28 -5.87 -17.00
CA GLY A 294 -2.23 -6.65 -16.18
C GLY A 294 -3.72 -6.35 -16.35
N THR A 295 -4.08 -5.38 -17.18
CA THR A 295 -5.42 -5.31 -17.76
C THR A 295 -5.42 -6.15 -19.03
N ASP A 296 -6.44 -6.98 -19.28
CA ASP A 296 -6.52 -7.87 -20.47
C ASP A 296 -6.65 -7.12 -21.82
N ALA A 297 -6.16 -5.89 -21.90
CA ALA A 297 -6.06 -5.07 -23.10
C ALA A 297 -4.77 -5.33 -23.91
N ASP A 298 -3.82 -6.13 -23.39
CA ASP A 298 -2.52 -6.41 -24.05
C ASP A 298 -2.40 -7.84 -24.58
N HIS A 299 -3.49 -8.41 -25.13
CA HIS A 299 -3.43 -9.67 -25.88
C HIS A 299 -3.72 -9.43 -27.36
N ASP A 300 -2.70 -9.03 -28.13
CA ASP A 300 -2.63 -9.30 -29.57
C ASP A 300 -1.20 -9.08 -30.13
N HIS A 301 -0.24 -9.89 -29.67
CA HIS A 301 0.98 -10.14 -30.46
C HIS A 301 1.31 -11.64 -30.42
N HIS A 302 0.65 -12.38 -31.30
CA HIS A 302 1.03 -13.72 -31.70
C HIS A 302 2.42 -13.69 -32.37
N HIS A 303 3.45 -14.18 -31.70
CA HIS A 303 4.69 -14.59 -32.35
C HIS A 303 4.73 -16.12 -32.45
N HIS A 304 4.45 -16.60 -33.66
CA HIS A 304 4.75 -17.96 -34.09
C HIS A 304 6.26 -18.19 -34.05
N HIS A 305 6.73 -19.20 -33.32
CA HIS A 305 8.05 -19.76 -33.54
C HIS A 305 7.97 -21.27 -33.77
N HIS A 306 8.45 -21.64 -34.95
CA HIS A 306 8.66 -22.99 -35.44
C HIS A 306 9.60 -23.79 -34.52
N HIS A 307 9.21 -25.02 -34.17
CA HIS A 307 10.10 -26.00 -33.55
C HIS A 307 10.91 -26.73 -34.63
N GLY A 308 12.23 -26.50 -34.64
CA GLY A 308 13.21 -27.37 -35.28
C GLY A 308 14.04 -28.06 -34.20
N HIS A 309 13.88 -29.38 -34.08
CA HIS A 309 14.67 -30.23 -33.18
C HIS A 309 16.11 -30.36 -33.69
N HIS A 310 17.10 -30.18 -32.82
CA HIS A 310 18.35 -30.96 -32.86
C HIS A 310 18.92 -31.13 -31.45
N HIS A 311 19.17 -32.39 -31.10
CA HIS A 311 19.96 -32.83 -29.96
C HIS A 311 21.38 -32.28 -30.06
N HIS A 312 22.02 -31.94 -28.94
CA HIS A 312 23.33 -32.47 -28.55
C HIS A 312 23.57 -32.25 -27.05
N ASN A 313 24.05 -33.32 -26.43
CA ASN A 313 24.58 -33.40 -25.07
C ASN A 313 25.96 -32.76 -25.05
N HIS A 314 26.32 -31.94 -24.06
CA HIS A 314 27.69 -31.88 -23.50
C HIS A 314 27.71 -31.14 -22.16
N ASP A 315 28.43 -31.78 -21.25
CA ASP A 315 28.84 -31.37 -19.92
C ASP A 315 29.81 -30.18 -19.95
N HIS A 316 29.99 -29.56 -18.77
CA HIS A 316 31.11 -28.73 -18.28
C HIS A 316 30.63 -27.47 -17.55
N GLY A 317 30.90 -27.45 -16.25
CA GLY A 317 30.75 -26.27 -15.41
C GLY A 317 31.82 -25.23 -15.70
N HIS A 318 31.50 -23.97 -15.44
CA HIS A 318 32.45 -22.96 -14.97
C HIS A 318 31.69 -21.84 -14.24
N SER A 319 32.31 -21.42 -13.15
CA SER A 319 32.06 -20.19 -12.41
C SER A 319 32.19 -18.95 -13.30
N HIS A 320 31.31 -17.96 -13.11
CA HIS A 320 31.56 -16.62 -13.61
C HIS A 320 31.30 -15.57 -12.52
N ASP A 321 32.40 -14.97 -12.06
CA ASP A 321 32.46 -13.62 -11.53
C ASP A 321 31.97 -12.63 -12.60
N HIS A 322 31.11 -11.70 -12.19
CA HIS A 322 30.80 -10.52 -12.99
C HIS A 322 31.18 -9.27 -12.21
N ALA A 323 32.39 -8.78 -12.50
CA ALA A 323 32.75 -7.39 -12.29
C ALA A 323 32.00 -6.52 -13.31
N LEU A 324 31.21 -5.56 -12.82
CA LEU A 324 30.59 -4.53 -13.65
C LEU A 324 31.43 -3.24 -13.62
N SER A 325 31.71 -2.73 -14.82
CA SER A 325 32.37 -1.46 -15.11
C SER A 325 31.57 -0.26 -14.56
N PRO A 326 32.21 0.77 -13.98
CA PRO A 326 31.53 1.97 -13.52
C PRO A 326 31.35 2.98 -14.67
N ALA A 327 30.10 3.18 -15.10
CA ALA A 327 29.71 4.36 -15.85
C ALA A 327 29.68 5.57 -14.89
N GLN A 328 30.34 6.64 -15.31
CA GLN A 328 30.59 7.86 -14.54
C GLN A 328 29.28 8.64 -14.29
N ALA A 329 28.74 8.57 -13.07
CA ALA A 329 27.78 9.54 -12.56
C ALA A 329 28.52 10.67 -11.83
N ALA A 330 28.31 11.91 -12.26
CA ALA A 330 28.88 13.08 -11.60
C ALA A 330 28.30 13.23 -10.16
N PRO A 331 29.12 13.49 -9.14
CA PRO A 331 28.64 13.63 -7.78
C PRO A 331 27.87 14.95 -7.59
N LEU A 332 26.63 14.83 -7.11
CA LEU A 332 25.87 15.94 -6.56
C LEU A 332 26.64 16.49 -5.34
N LYS A 333 26.88 17.81 -5.33
CA LYS A 333 27.63 18.50 -4.27
C LYS A 333 27.01 18.21 -2.89
N ALA A 334 27.83 17.68 -1.99
CA ALA A 334 27.48 17.46 -0.59
C ALA A 334 27.04 18.78 0.06
N VAL A 335 25.85 18.75 0.68
CA VAL A 335 25.39 19.80 1.57
C VAL A 335 26.28 19.79 2.82
N GLN A 336 26.88 20.94 3.10
CA GLN A 336 27.81 21.18 4.18
C GLN A 336 27.13 20.89 5.53
N LYS A 337 27.64 19.91 6.29
CA LYS A 337 27.21 19.64 7.66
C LYS A 337 27.53 20.86 8.53
N LEU A 338 26.50 21.52 9.05
CA LEU A 338 26.64 22.48 10.14
C LEU A 338 27.02 21.70 11.41
N THR A 339 28.20 21.98 11.94
CA THR A 339 28.61 21.57 13.28
C THR A 339 27.86 22.42 14.32
N PRO A 340 27.41 21.85 15.45
CA PRO A 340 26.88 22.64 16.56
C PRO A 340 28.01 23.50 17.12
N ALA A 341 27.74 24.79 17.31
CA ALA A 341 28.59 25.68 18.11
C ALA A 341 28.16 25.60 19.58
N ASP A 342 29.17 25.43 20.43
CA ASP A 342 29.29 25.65 21.89
C ASP A 342 28.04 25.86 22.76
#